data_AF-V5AXP1-F1
#
_entry.id   AF-V5AXP1-F1
#
_cell.length_a   1.000
_cell.length_b   1.000
_cell.length_c   1.000
_cell.angle_alpha   90.00
_cell.angle_beta   90.00
_cell.angle_gamma   90.00
#
_symmetry.space_group_name_H-M   'P 1'
#
loop_
_entity.id
_entity.type
_entity.pdbx_description
1 polymer ?
#
loop_
_entity_poly.entity_id
_entity_poly.type
_entity_poly.pdbx_seq_one_letter_code
_entity_poly.pdbx_strand_id
1 'polypeptide(L)'
;MTEEDAGRRDLEATIASMRLYGASAGRKIAKMERAFWALEPSESLLLTRAEECSTVAEKQQESEMAVGDTGATRRPAESGRKEQEELESQKPPDTGAGEGSNGIETGGAGDASRKERRPGSSERGDLGDRDGEQTGDRIQKDLGAGLEIQAGGEKGTASRGREAAEANSEGRLRKETKRDLSGCSREGTDHEVALSAHYARISALLKKLSPVRAAVAANQRFLNDLVDSFFQTSPLRGERYTMIRQSPRLSQVPEVYVFNTESLLRQVAREWSTEGGEERRTSFDPLLDALEKFLPCKDNDSHGHTRQHRTASRPRVLVPGCGTGRLPFEIAQRGYWCEANEASYHMFVALNFFFNTCAEPHSKIIFPYCLGASNRAHAADNVQGIAVPDIVPRLVSEGHIQLRFGDFFEVYSDHRCGWDGVVTCFFLDATRSVLKCIDTVMKLLRQGVWICVGPALYHFADDPTDPALQLAWDEILASVKVGFKLVEERWTNLEYASDSNSLLQTTYRCKFFVGIRR
;
A
#
# COMPACT_ATOMS: atom_id res chain seq x y z
N MET A 1 -16.94 -18.85 -25.98
CA MET A 1 -16.61 -17.47 -25.58
C MET A 1 -15.21 -17.23 -26.10
N THR A 2 -15.02 -16.27 -26.99
CA THR A 2 -13.71 -16.07 -27.62
C THR A 2 -12.74 -15.43 -26.62
N GLU A 3 -11.42 -15.61 -26.80
CA GLU A 3 -10.40 -14.92 -25.99
C GLU A 3 -10.56 -13.39 -26.09
N GLU A 4 -11.01 -12.90 -27.26
CA GLU A 4 -11.34 -11.50 -27.50
C GLU A 4 -12.45 -10.99 -26.57
N ASP A 5 -13.50 -11.79 -26.36
CA ASP A 5 -14.59 -11.47 -25.41
C ASP A 5 -14.12 -11.50 -23.94
N ALA A 6 -13.12 -12.33 -23.62
CA ALA A 6 -12.55 -12.42 -22.28
C ALA A 6 -11.72 -11.18 -21.96
N GLY A 7 -10.74 -10.84 -22.81
CA GLY A 7 -9.89 -9.65 -22.63
C GLY A 7 -10.69 -8.34 -22.58
N ARG A 8 -11.78 -8.24 -23.36
CA ARG A 8 -12.67 -7.07 -23.30
C ARG A 8 -13.39 -6.94 -21.97
N ARG A 9 -13.96 -8.03 -21.44
CA ARG A 9 -14.68 -7.99 -20.16
C ARG A 9 -13.75 -7.73 -18.98
N ASP A 10 -12.54 -8.23 -19.05
CA ASP A 10 -11.49 -7.97 -18.04
C ASP A 10 -11.10 -6.48 -18.01
N LEU A 11 -10.88 -5.87 -19.19
CA LEU A 11 -10.68 -4.42 -19.30
C LEU A 11 -11.90 -3.63 -18.79
N GLU A 12 -13.12 -4.00 -19.22
CA GLU A 12 -14.35 -3.33 -18.79
C GLU A 12 -14.52 -3.39 -17.25
N ALA A 13 -14.31 -4.55 -16.63
CA ALA A 13 -14.38 -4.72 -15.18
C ALA A 13 -13.27 -3.95 -14.45
N THR A 14 -12.06 -3.88 -15.02
CA THR A 14 -10.96 -3.07 -14.51
C THR A 14 -11.32 -1.59 -14.51
N ILE A 15 -11.73 -1.03 -15.66
CA ILE A 15 -12.13 0.37 -15.78
C ILE A 15 -13.32 0.68 -14.85
N ALA A 16 -14.29 -0.23 -14.76
CA ALA A 16 -15.42 -0.13 -13.85
C ALA A 16 -14.97 0.02 -12.39
N SER A 17 -14.06 -0.85 -11.94
CA SER A 17 -13.56 -0.86 -10.57
C SER A 17 -12.83 0.43 -10.20
N MET A 18 -12.08 1.01 -11.14
CA MET A 18 -11.41 2.30 -10.96
C MET A 18 -12.39 3.47 -10.91
N ARG A 19 -13.35 3.54 -11.86
CA ARG A 19 -14.37 4.61 -11.93
C ARG A 19 -15.35 4.59 -10.75
N LEU A 20 -15.56 3.43 -10.14
CA LEU A 20 -16.51 3.24 -9.05
C LEU A 20 -15.83 2.98 -7.70
N TYR A 21 -14.53 3.25 -7.59
CA TYR A 21 -13.76 3.06 -6.36
C TYR A 21 -14.43 3.71 -5.15
N GLY A 22 -14.85 4.97 -5.26
CA GLY A 22 -15.51 5.71 -4.19
C GLY A 22 -16.83 5.10 -3.75
N ALA A 23 -17.62 4.57 -4.70
CA ALA A 23 -18.87 3.89 -4.40
C ALA A 23 -18.61 2.54 -3.70
N SER A 24 -17.59 1.79 -4.12
CA SER A 24 -17.18 0.54 -3.46
C SER A 24 -16.63 0.78 -2.06
N ALA A 25 -15.75 1.77 -1.91
CA ALA A 25 -15.21 2.25 -0.64
C ALA A 25 -16.33 2.71 0.31
N GLY A 26 -17.36 3.37 -0.22
CA GLY A 26 -18.54 3.78 0.55
C GLY A 26 -19.23 2.62 1.28
N ARG A 27 -19.26 1.42 0.70
CA ARG A 27 -19.79 0.22 1.38
C ARG A 27 -18.92 -0.23 2.54
N LYS A 28 -17.59 -0.16 2.39
CA LYS A 28 -16.63 -0.47 3.46
C LYS A 28 -16.74 0.55 4.60
N ILE A 29 -16.80 1.85 4.27
CA ILE A 29 -17.01 2.93 5.24
C ILE A 29 -18.34 2.75 5.97
N ALA A 30 -19.43 2.47 5.26
CA ALA A 30 -20.74 2.22 5.88
C ALA A 30 -20.73 0.97 6.78
N LYS A 31 -19.93 -0.05 6.46
CA LYS A 31 -19.71 -1.21 7.35
C LYS A 31 -18.95 -0.81 8.60
N MET A 32 -17.91 0.03 8.49
CA MET A 32 -17.19 0.59 9.63
C MET A 32 -18.12 1.41 10.53
N GLU A 33 -18.98 2.25 9.93
CA GLU A 33 -20.01 3.02 10.64
C GLU A 33 -20.97 2.08 11.38
N ARG A 34 -21.54 1.08 10.70
CA ARG A 34 -22.46 0.13 11.35
C ARG A 34 -21.83 -0.67 12.49
N ALA A 35 -20.58 -1.11 12.34
CA ALA A 35 -19.86 -1.83 13.39
C ALA A 35 -19.68 -0.96 14.64
N PHE A 36 -19.55 0.35 14.45
CA PHE A 36 -19.50 1.32 15.54
C PHE A 36 -20.84 1.50 16.26
N TRP A 37 -21.95 1.33 15.54
CA TRP A 37 -23.32 1.43 16.06
C TRP A 37 -23.88 0.09 16.57
N ALA A 38 -23.10 -0.99 16.55
CA ALA A 38 -23.46 -2.26 17.19
C ALA A 38 -23.32 -2.17 18.72
N LEU A 39 -23.77 -1.06 19.28
CA LEU A 39 -23.86 -0.78 20.70
C LEU A 39 -25.14 -1.42 21.25
N GLU A 40 -25.06 -2.00 22.44
CA GLU A 40 -26.24 -2.45 23.17
C GLU A 40 -27.19 -1.26 23.43
N PRO A 41 -28.51 -1.49 23.62
CA PRO A 41 -29.47 -0.40 23.84
C PRO A 41 -29.10 0.53 25.00
N SER A 42 -28.48 0.01 26.05
CA SER A 42 -27.97 0.79 27.19
C SER A 42 -26.81 1.72 26.81
N GLU A 43 -25.93 1.28 25.92
CA GLU A 43 -24.78 2.03 25.42
C GLU A 43 -25.21 3.13 24.43
N SER A 44 -26.20 2.84 23.59
CA SER A 44 -26.81 3.80 22.66
C SER A 44 -27.50 4.97 23.40
N LEU A 45 -28.17 4.69 24.53
CA LEU A 45 -28.78 5.72 25.37
C LEU A 45 -27.74 6.66 26.00
N LEU A 46 -26.59 6.11 26.40
CA LEU A 46 -25.49 6.88 26.97
C LEU A 46 -24.79 7.75 25.92
N LEU A 47 -24.64 7.23 24.70
CA LEU A 47 -24.11 8.00 23.57
C LEU A 47 -25.04 9.16 23.20
N THR A 48 -26.35 8.92 23.13
CA THR A 48 -27.34 9.97 22.83
C THR A 48 -27.29 11.11 23.86
N ARG A 49 -27.24 10.76 25.15
CA ARG A 49 -27.07 11.74 26.25
C ARG A 49 -25.74 12.49 26.15
N ALA A 50 -24.68 11.82 25.75
CA ALA A 50 -23.36 12.43 25.57
C ALA A 50 -23.35 13.44 24.40
N GLU A 51 -24.03 13.14 23.29
CA GLU A 51 -24.17 14.05 22.14
C GLU A 51 -25.02 15.28 22.48
N GLU A 52 -26.11 15.10 23.24
CA GLU A 52 -26.91 16.21 23.76
C GLU A 52 -26.10 17.12 24.69
N CYS A 53 -25.30 16.56 25.60
CA CYS A 53 -24.40 17.34 26.46
C CYS A 53 -23.30 18.07 25.67
N SER A 54 -22.70 17.42 24.66
CA SER A 54 -21.66 18.04 23.82
C SER A 54 -22.21 19.20 23.00
N THR A 55 -23.40 19.06 22.43
CA THR A 55 -24.04 20.13 21.62
C THR A 55 -24.48 21.31 22.49
N VAL A 56 -24.87 21.07 23.75
CA VAL A 56 -25.13 22.13 24.73
C VAL A 56 -23.85 22.86 25.13
N ALA A 57 -22.74 22.14 25.34
CA ALA A 57 -21.44 22.73 25.66
C ALA A 57 -20.86 23.54 24.48
N GLU A 58 -20.93 23.03 23.25
CA GLU A 58 -20.50 23.75 22.03
C GLU A 58 -21.31 25.07 21.84
N LYS A 59 -22.64 25.03 22.06
CA LYS A 59 -23.49 26.23 22.00
C LYS A 59 -23.23 27.22 23.13
N GLN A 60 -22.90 26.74 24.34
CA GLN A 60 -22.50 27.60 25.45
C GLN A 60 -21.16 28.29 25.15
N GLN A 61 -20.19 27.56 24.60
CA GLN A 61 -18.88 28.10 24.25
C GLN A 61 -18.95 29.11 23.09
N GLU A 62 -19.82 28.88 22.09
CA GLU A 62 -20.12 29.86 21.04
C GLU A 62 -20.84 31.11 21.58
N SER A 63 -21.75 30.94 22.56
CA SER A 63 -22.42 32.08 23.21
C SER A 63 -21.48 32.88 24.11
N GLU A 64 -20.52 32.25 24.79
CA GLU A 64 -19.50 32.93 25.61
C GLU A 64 -18.49 33.70 24.74
N MET A 65 -18.09 33.15 23.58
CA MET A 65 -17.29 33.88 22.58
C MET A 65 -18.07 35.04 21.95
N ALA A 66 -19.39 34.92 21.78
CA ALA A 66 -20.23 36.00 21.27
C ALA A 66 -20.51 37.12 22.31
N VAL A 67 -20.44 36.81 23.60
CA VAL A 67 -20.61 37.80 24.69
C VAL A 67 -19.31 38.56 25.01
N GLY A 68 -18.15 38.03 24.60
CA GLY A 68 -16.83 38.67 24.77
C GLY A 68 -16.55 39.92 23.90
N ASP A 69 -17.40 40.23 22.91
CA ASP A 69 -17.19 41.35 21.96
C ASP A 69 -18.15 42.53 22.16
N THR A 70 -18.77 42.66 23.35
CA THR A 70 -19.61 43.84 23.65
C THR A 70 -19.25 44.49 24.99
N GLY A 71 -18.27 45.41 24.95
CA GLY A 71 -18.28 46.56 25.87
C GLY A 71 -16.94 47.00 26.45
N ALA A 72 -16.22 47.86 25.73
CA ALA A 72 -15.43 48.96 26.34
C ALA A 72 -15.07 50.05 25.30
N THR A 73 -16.04 50.81 24.83
CA THR A 73 -15.79 52.13 24.24
C THR A 73 -15.64 53.15 25.38
N ARG A 74 -14.39 53.46 25.75
CA ARG A 74 -14.08 54.68 26.52
C ARG A 74 -13.56 55.77 25.58
N ARG A 75 -14.33 56.86 25.47
CA ARG A 75 -13.97 58.10 24.77
C ARG A 75 -12.83 58.83 25.50
N PRO A 76 -11.93 59.54 24.78
CA PRO A 76 -10.94 60.42 25.40
C PRO A 76 -11.54 61.81 25.67
N ALA A 77 -11.16 62.42 26.79
CA ALA A 77 -11.45 63.80 27.12
C ALA A 77 -10.28 64.71 26.69
N GLU A 78 -10.59 65.76 25.93
CA GLU A 78 -9.69 66.86 25.59
C GLU A 78 -9.51 67.81 26.78
N SER A 79 -8.27 68.17 27.11
CA SER A 79 -7.93 69.51 27.60
C SER A 79 -6.45 69.85 27.41
N GLY A 80 -6.18 70.80 26.50
CA GLY A 80 -5.28 71.94 26.77
C GLY A 80 -3.76 71.79 26.64
N ARG A 81 -3.25 72.23 25.47
CA ARG A 81 -2.17 73.25 25.28
C ARG A 81 -0.80 73.07 25.98
N LYS A 82 0.28 72.88 25.20
CA LYS A 82 1.27 73.92 24.75
C LYS A 82 2.61 73.31 24.30
N GLU A 83 3.20 73.93 23.26
CA GLU A 83 4.65 74.05 22.93
C GLU A 83 5.41 72.75 22.58
N GLN A 84 6.39 72.63 21.67
CA GLN A 84 7.15 73.42 20.69
C GLN A 84 7.85 72.33 19.81
N GLU A 85 7.81 72.40 18.48
CA GLU A 85 8.95 72.73 17.59
C GLU A 85 10.26 71.90 17.72
N GLU A 86 10.78 71.54 16.53
CA GLU A 86 12.18 71.22 16.16
C GLU A 86 12.66 69.77 15.90
N LEU A 87 12.94 69.58 14.59
CA LEU A 87 14.16 69.07 13.94
C LEU A 87 14.61 67.59 14.03
N GLU A 88 14.67 67.02 12.81
CA GLU A 88 15.82 66.36 12.19
C GLU A 88 16.35 64.98 12.67
N SER A 89 16.26 64.06 11.71
CA SER A 89 17.37 63.22 11.22
C SER A 89 17.85 62.03 12.09
N GLN A 90 17.76 60.82 11.55
CA GLN A 90 18.91 60.05 11.01
C GLN A 90 18.55 58.56 10.84
N LYS A 91 18.98 58.04 9.70
CA LYS A 91 18.98 56.63 9.26
C LYS A 91 20.15 55.86 9.94
N PRO A 92 20.20 54.51 9.84
CA PRO A 92 20.99 53.64 10.71
C PRO A 92 22.45 53.54 10.25
N PRO A 93 23.37 53.01 11.09
CA PRO A 93 24.69 52.64 10.64
C PRO A 93 24.70 51.21 10.07
N ASP A 94 25.26 51.16 8.87
CA ASP A 94 25.85 50.01 8.21
C ASP A 94 27.36 50.05 8.51
N THR A 95 27.99 48.92 8.81
CA THR A 95 29.46 48.76 8.71
C THR A 95 29.78 47.33 8.32
N GLY A 96 30.27 47.18 7.08
CA GLY A 96 30.85 45.96 6.56
C GLY A 96 32.38 45.97 6.50
N ALA A 97 32.86 45.09 5.60
CA ALA A 97 34.22 44.88 5.09
C ALA A 97 35.18 44.06 6.00
N GLY A 98 35.99 43.14 5.48
CA GLY A 98 36.34 42.90 4.08
C GLY A 98 37.17 41.63 3.85
N GLU A 99 37.60 41.52 2.60
CA GLU A 99 38.19 40.38 1.86
C GLU A 99 39.59 39.92 2.33
N GLY A 100 40.01 38.72 1.91
CA GLY A 100 41.41 38.30 1.94
C GLY A 100 41.66 36.83 1.56
N SER A 101 42.25 36.61 0.39
CA SER A 101 42.73 35.36 -0.21
C SER A 101 44.00 34.77 0.43
N ASN A 102 44.15 33.42 0.44
CA ASN A 102 45.32 32.63 -0.04
C ASN A 102 45.49 31.26 0.66
N GLY A 103 45.57 30.19 -0.15
CA GLY A 103 46.72 29.27 -0.26
C GLY A 103 47.17 28.32 0.87
N ILE A 104 47.14 27.02 0.53
CA ILE A 104 48.24 26.01 0.66
C ILE A 104 48.40 25.22 1.99
N GLU A 105 48.24 23.89 1.80
CA GLU A 105 48.89 22.70 2.42
C GLU A 105 49.02 22.52 3.94
N THR A 106 48.60 21.35 4.44
CA THR A 106 49.44 20.17 4.80
C THR A 106 48.74 19.27 5.84
N GLY A 107 48.92 17.95 5.69
CA GLY A 107 48.99 16.87 6.70
C GLY A 107 48.03 16.87 7.91
N GLY A 108 47.32 15.81 8.27
CA GLY A 108 47.64 14.40 8.13
C GLY A 108 47.17 13.65 9.38
N ALA A 109 46.73 12.41 9.17
CA ALA A 109 46.69 11.27 10.09
C ALA A 109 45.89 11.34 11.41
N GLY A 110 44.98 10.36 11.55
CA GLY A 110 44.29 10.04 12.80
C GLY A 110 43.42 8.79 12.67
N ASP A 111 44.06 7.66 12.34
CA ASP A 111 43.52 6.30 12.37
C ASP A 111 43.03 5.92 13.78
N ALA A 112 41.84 5.33 13.88
CA ALA A 112 41.43 4.52 15.03
C ALA A 112 40.45 3.42 14.60
N SER A 113 41.03 2.43 13.94
CA SER A 113 40.57 1.05 13.85
C SER A 113 40.08 0.50 15.22
N ARG A 114 38.86 -0.06 15.29
CA ARG A 114 38.49 -1.01 16.35
C ARG A 114 37.85 -2.28 15.77
N LYS A 115 38.63 -3.34 15.84
CA LYS A 115 38.32 -4.73 15.49
C LYS A 115 37.47 -5.43 16.55
N GLU A 116 36.67 -6.36 16.02
CA GLU A 116 36.33 -7.69 16.53
C GLU A 116 35.45 -7.85 17.77
N ARG A 117 34.37 -8.64 17.60
CA ARG A 117 34.24 -9.98 18.23
C ARG A 117 33.15 -10.83 17.53
N ARG A 118 33.57 -11.99 17.03
CA ARG A 118 32.76 -13.22 16.92
C ARG A 118 32.77 -13.95 18.27
N PRO A 119 31.83 -14.86 18.52
CA PRO A 119 32.15 -16.31 18.46
C PRO A 119 31.06 -17.05 17.64
N GLY A 120 31.23 -18.24 17.09
CA GLY A 120 31.99 -19.41 17.52
C GLY A 120 31.00 -20.58 17.61
N SER A 121 31.17 -21.55 16.73
CA SER A 121 30.38 -22.77 16.51
C SER A 121 30.34 -23.73 17.71
N SER A 122 29.23 -24.48 17.86
CA SER A 122 29.26 -25.84 18.43
C SER A 122 28.16 -26.72 17.83
N GLU A 123 28.57 -27.93 17.45
CA GLU A 123 27.78 -29.02 16.90
C GLU A 123 27.13 -29.91 18.00
N ARG A 124 26.01 -30.54 17.63
CA ARG A 124 25.39 -31.80 18.13
C ARG A 124 24.58 -31.83 19.43
N GLY A 125 23.37 -32.40 19.30
CA GLY A 125 22.54 -32.91 20.37
C GLY A 125 21.12 -33.22 19.88
N ASP A 126 20.96 -34.40 19.30
CA ASP A 126 19.67 -35.06 18.98
C ASP A 126 18.85 -35.27 20.26
N LEU A 127 17.52 -35.05 20.18
CA LEU A 127 16.45 -35.73 20.94
C LEU A 127 15.12 -35.01 20.62
N GLY A 128 14.16 -35.78 20.12
CA GLY A 128 12.88 -35.27 19.63
C GLY A 128 11.91 -34.85 20.72
N ASP A 129 10.94 -34.03 20.32
CA ASP A 129 9.61 -34.07 20.90
C ASP A 129 8.56 -33.63 19.87
N ARG A 130 7.40 -34.28 19.98
CA ARG A 130 6.20 -34.08 19.17
C ARG A 130 5.40 -32.89 19.70
N ASP A 131 4.53 -32.40 18.82
CA ASP A 131 3.35 -31.56 19.07
C ASP A 131 3.60 -30.07 19.40
N GLY A 132 3.11 -29.18 18.53
CA GLY A 132 3.00 -27.75 18.81
C GLY A 132 2.73 -26.86 17.60
N GLU A 133 1.47 -26.40 17.50
CA GLU A 133 1.03 -25.13 16.90
C GLU A 133 0.86 -25.01 15.37
N GLN A 134 -0.29 -25.52 14.93
CA GLN A 134 -1.11 -24.93 13.87
C GLN A 134 -1.70 -23.58 14.33
N THR A 135 -1.06 -22.46 14.01
CA THR A 135 -1.73 -21.14 13.99
C THR A 135 -1.08 -20.26 12.93
N GLY A 136 -1.74 -20.13 11.77
CA GLY A 136 -1.26 -19.27 10.69
C GLY A 136 -2.26 -19.03 9.55
N ASP A 137 -3.03 -20.04 9.15
CA ASP A 137 -3.75 -20.01 7.87
C ASP A 137 -5.29 -20.09 7.96
N ARG A 138 -5.92 -19.38 8.90
CA ARG A 138 -7.40 -19.36 9.02
C ARG A 138 -8.05 -17.98 9.06
N ILE A 139 -7.49 -17.01 8.32
CA ILE A 139 -8.21 -15.76 8.04
C ILE A 139 -8.27 -15.51 6.54
N GLN A 140 -8.92 -16.40 5.82
CA GLN A 140 -9.61 -16.08 4.57
C GLN A 140 -10.53 -17.24 4.20
N LYS A 141 -11.83 -16.93 4.07
CA LYS A 141 -12.98 -17.83 3.78
C LYS A 141 -13.50 -18.62 4.98
N ASP A 142 -14.56 -18.09 5.59
CA ASP A 142 -15.77 -18.85 5.94
C ASP A 142 -16.88 -17.89 6.40
N LEU A 143 -17.72 -17.48 5.44
CA LEU A 143 -19.06 -16.93 5.69
C LEU A 143 -19.97 -17.45 4.57
N GLY A 144 -20.64 -18.57 4.81
CA GLY A 144 -21.68 -19.05 3.89
C GLY A 144 -21.99 -20.55 3.98
N ALA A 145 -22.67 -20.98 5.04
CA ALA A 145 -23.64 -22.10 5.10
C ALA A 145 -23.95 -22.30 6.60
N GLY A 146 -25.19 -22.18 7.10
CA GLY A 146 -26.36 -22.92 6.66
C GLY A 146 -26.52 -24.13 7.59
N LEU A 147 -27.32 -23.99 8.65
CA LEU A 147 -27.72 -25.12 9.50
C LEU A 147 -29.19 -24.93 9.90
N GLU A 148 -30.05 -25.66 9.18
CA GLU A 148 -31.39 -26.07 9.60
C GLU A 148 -31.29 -26.84 10.92
N ILE A 149 -32.22 -26.60 11.85
CA ILE A 149 -32.42 -27.48 13.01
C ILE A 149 -33.88 -27.96 13.02
N GLN A 150 -33.98 -29.28 13.02
CA GLN A 150 -35.19 -30.10 13.05
C GLN A 150 -36.04 -29.85 14.29
N ALA A 151 -37.36 -29.88 14.08
CA ALA A 151 -38.36 -29.98 15.13
C ALA A 151 -38.43 -31.42 15.67
N GLY A 152 -38.26 -31.58 16.99
CA GLY A 152 -38.58 -32.79 17.74
C GLY A 152 -39.51 -32.42 18.89
N GLY A 153 -40.74 -32.92 18.85
CA GLY A 153 -41.74 -32.71 19.89
C GLY A 153 -41.76 -33.84 20.90
N GLU A 154 -41.92 -33.52 22.18
CA GLU A 154 -42.48 -34.41 23.19
C GLU A 154 -43.48 -33.64 24.07
N LYS A 155 -44.68 -34.21 24.21
CA LYS A 155 -45.73 -33.75 25.13
C LYS A 155 -45.56 -34.47 26.46
N GLY A 156 -45.66 -33.73 27.56
CA GLY A 156 -45.78 -34.29 28.91
C GLY A 156 -46.37 -33.29 29.88
N THR A 157 -47.60 -33.56 30.30
CA THR A 157 -48.45 -32.79 31.23
C THR A 157 -47.95 -32.82 32.67
N ALA A 158 -47.92 -31.68 33.37
CA ALA A 158 -48.26 -31.60 34.80
C ALA A 158 -48.49 -30.15 35.23
N SER A 159 -49.66 -29.92 35.82
CA SER A 159 -50.22 -28.67 36.27
C SER A 159 -49.94 -28.43 37.77
N ARG A 160 -50.07 -27.16 38.16
CA ARG A 160 -50.31 -26.65 39.53
C ARG A 160 -49.19 -26.81 40.55
N GLY A 161 -48.51 -25.68 40.82
CA GLY A 161 -47.66 -25.56 42.03
C GLY A 161 -46.60 -24.46 41.99
N ARG A 162 -46.86 -23.29 41.39
CA ARG A 162 -45.95 -22.13 41.44
C ARG A 162 -46.73 -20.83 41.44
N GLU A 163 -47.23 -20.44 42.61
CA GLU A 163 -47.71 -19.06 42.83
C GLU A 163 -47.65 -18.64 44.32
N ALA A 164 -47.28 -19.54 45.24
CA ALA A 164 -47.16 -19.23 46.67
C ALA A 164 -45.71 -19.15 47.18
N ALA A 165 -44.69 -19.45 46.36
CA ALA A 165 -43.28 -19.43 46.75
C ALA A 165 -42.51 -18.17 46.31
N GLU A 166 -43.04 -17.37 45.37
CA GLU A 166 -42.39 -16.15 44.87
C GLU A 166 -42.72 -14.89 45.69
N ALA A 167 -43.84 -14.86 46.42
CA ALA A 167 -44.24 -13.68 47.19
C ALA A 167 -43.42 -13.46 48.49
N ASN A 168 -42.72 -14.48 49.00
CA ASN A 168 -42.00 -14.40 50.28
C ASN A 168 -40.47 -14.20 50.10
N SER A 169 -39.93 -14.37 48.88
CA SER A 169 -38.53 -14.06 48.56
C SER A 169 -38.35 -12.58 48.15
N GLU A 170 -39.34 -11.97 47.49
CA GLU A 170 -39.30 -10.55 47.11
C GLU A 170 -39.36 -9.60 48.31
N GLY A 171 -40.08 -9.97 49.38
CA GLY A 171 -40.19 -9.17 50.60
C GLY A 171 -38.91 -9.15 51.45
N ARG A 172 -38.08 -10.21 51.36
CA ARG A 172 -36.83 -10.35 52.12
C ARG A 172 -35.64 -9.70 51.40
N LEU A 173 -35.57 -9.82 50.06
CA LEU A 173 -34.58 -9.09 49.27
C LEU A 173 -34.78 -7.57 49.36
N ARG A 174 -36.01 -7.06 49.30
CA ARG A 174 -36.27 -5.60 49.35
C ARG A 174 -35.91 -4.92 50.67
N LYS A 175 -35.74 -5.67 51.78
CA LYS A 175 -35.27 -5.13 53.07
C LYS A 175 -33.77 -5.19 53.24
N GLU A 176 -33.08 -6.14 52.60
CA GLU A 176 -31.61 -6.21 52.62
C GLU A 176 -30.99 -5.25 51.59
N THR A 177 -31.61 -5.00 50.43
CA THR A 177 -31.11 -4.01 49.45
C THR A 177 -31.30 -2.54 49.88
N LYS A 178 -32.10 -2.26 50.92
CA LYS A 178 -32.32 -0.88 51.40
C LYS A 178 -31.30 -0.39 52.43
N ARG A 179 -30.44 -1.26 52.99
CA ARG A 179 -29.40 -0.85 53.95
C ARG A 179 -28.05 -0.51 53.31
N ASP A 180 -27.77 -1.00 52.11
CA ASP A 180 -26.47 -0.77 51.45
C ASP A 180 -26.48 0.34 50.37
N LEU A 181 -27.63 1.00 50.14
CA LEU A 181 -27.74 2.08 49.15
C LEU A 181 -27.35 3.48 49.65
N SER A 182 -26.85 3.60 50.88
CA SER A 182 -26.30 4.87 51.38
C SER A 182 -24.80 5.05 51.14
N GLY A 183 -24.10 3.98 50.71
CA GLY A 183 -22.68 4.03 50.31
C GLY A 183 -22.46 4.02 48.79
N CYS A 184 -23.40 3.48 48.00
CA CYS A 184 -23.25 3.24 46.55
C CYS A 184 -23.78 4.39 45.66
N SER A 185 -24.17 5.53 46.23
CA SER A 185 -24.77 6.64 45.45
C SER A 185 -23.72 7.54 44.76
N ARG A 186 -22.48 7.56 45.27
CA ARG A 186 -21.35 8.31 44.68
C ARG A 186 -20.58 7.50 43.64
N GLU A 187 -20.37 6.21 43.86
CA GLU A 187 -19.63 5.35 42.91
C GLU A 187 -20.44 5.03 41.64
N GLY A 188 -21.76 4.87 41.76
CA GLY A 188 -22.65 4.68 40.59
C GLY A 188 -22.75 5.93 39.70
N THR A 189 -22.65 7.13 40.29
CA THR A 189 -22.63 8.39 39.54
C THR A 189 -21.28 8.63 38.89
N ASP A 190 -20.16 8.31 39.56
CA ASP A 190 -18.82 8.41 38.96
C ASP A 190 -18.62 7.43 37.80
N HIS A 191 -19.14 6.20 37.89
CA HIS A 191 -19.11 5.23 36.79
C HIS A 191 -19.98 5.68 35.60
N GLU A 192 -21.20 6.13 35.82
CA GLU A 192 -22.07 6.63 34.74
C GLU A 192 -21.50 7.90 34.09
N VAL A 193 -20.87 8.79 34.86
CA VAL A 193 -20.19 9.98 34.36
C VAL A 193 -18.95 9.60 33.54
N ALA A 194 -18.13 8.66 34.02
CA ALA A 194 -16.98 8.16 33.29
C ALA A 194 -17.39 7.47 31.98
N LEU A 195 -18.48 6.71 32.01
CA LEU A 195 -19.02 6.01 30.85
C LEU A 195 -19.64 7.00 29.84
N SER A 196 -20.37 8.02 30.31
CA SER A 196 -20.87 9.11 29.45
C SER A 196 -19.72 9.91 28.82
N ALA A 197 -18.67 10.24 29.58
CA ALA A 197 -17.46 10.89 29.06
C ALA A 197 -16.70 10.00 28.06
N HIS A 198 -16.70 8.69 28.27
CA HIS A 198 -16.15 7.71 27.33
C HIS A 198 -16.93 7.71 26.02
N TYR A 199 -18.26 7.65 26.08
CA TYR A 199 -19.13 7.72 24.90
C TYR A 199 -19.08 9.08 24.19
N ALA A 200 -18.94 10.20 24.91
CA ALA A 200 -18.72 11.52 24.30
C ALA A 200 -17.42 11.56 23.49
N ARG A 201 -16.33 10.98 24.03
CA ARG A 201 -15.06 10.84 23.30
C ARG A 201 -15.23 9.93 22.09
N ILE A 202 -15.94 8.81 22.22
CA ILE A 202 -16.27 7.89 21.12
C ILE A 202 -17.10 8.58 20.03
N SER A 203 -18.11 9.39 20.37
CA SER A 203 -18.86 10.16 19.37
C SER A 203 -17.96 11.19 18.65
N ALA A 204 -17.03 11.84 19.38
CA ALA A 204 -16.01 12.67 18.72
C ALA A 204 -15.07 11.85 17.80
N LEU A 205 -14.86 10.54 18.07
CA LEU A 205 -14.16 9.62 17.16
C LEU A 205 -14.96 9.36 15.86
N LEU A 206 -16.29 9.51 15.83
CA LEU A 206 -17.10 9.33 14.61
C LEU A 206 -16.83 10.40 13.55
N LYS A 207 -16.48 11.63 13.98
CA LYS A 207 -16.01 12.70 13.08
C LYS A 207 -14.72 12.29 12.31
N LYS A 208 -14.01 11.21 12.73
CA LYS A 208 -12.79 10.66 12.10
C LYS A 208 -13.00 9.91 10.78
N LEU A 209 -14.24 9.68 10.32
CA LEU A 209 -14.46 9.13 8.98
C LEU A 209 -14.49 10.21 7.89
N SER A 210 -14.59 11.49 8.26
CA SER A 210 -14.51 12.59 7.29
C SER A 210 -13.17 12.65 6.53
N PRO A 211 -12.00 12.46 7.16
CA PRO A 211 -10.72 12.39 6.42
C PRO A 211 -10.64 11.16 5.54
N VAL A 212 -11.21 10.02 5.95
CA VAL A 212 -11.26 8.80 5.12
C VAL A 212 -12.09 9.04 3.86
N ARG A 213 -13.25 9.70 3.98
CA ARG A 213 -14.08 10.07 2.82
C ARG A 213 -13.35 11.04 1.89
N ALA A 214 -12.62 12.01 2.42
CA ALA A 214 -11.82 12.94 1.64
C ALA A 214 -10.67 12.23 0.90
N ALA A 215 -9.96 11.32 1.58
CA ALA A 215 -8.92 10.47 1.02
C ALA A 215 -9.45 9.58 -0.12
N VAL A 216 -10.61 8.95 0.07
CA VAL A 216 -11.29 8.16 -0.97
C VAL A 216 -11.65 9.02 -2.17
N ALA A 217 -12.15 10.23 -1.96
CA ALA A 217 -12.46 11.16 -3.05
C ALA A 217 -11.20 11.58 -3.83
N ALA A 218 -10.06 11.76 -3.15
CA ALA A 218 -8.78 12.04 -3.79
C ALA A 218 -8.29 10.85 -4.62
N ASN A 219 -8.33 9.64 -4.08
CA ASN A 219 -8.02 8.42 -4.82
C ASN A 219 -8.94 8.25 -6.03
N GLN A 220 -10.24 8.54 -5.91
CA GLN A 220 -11.17 8.48 -7.03
C GLN A 220 -10.78 9.42 -8.17
N ARG A 221 -10.32 10.65 -7.85
CA ARG A 221 -9.82 11.59 -8.86
C ARG A 221 -8.56 11.05 -9.54
N PHE A 222 -7.60 10.54 -8.78
CA PHE A 222 -6.39 9.93 -9.33
C PHE A 222 -6.72 8.76 -10.26
N LEU A 223 -7.58 7.83 -9.85
CA LEU A 223 -8.00 6.69 -10.66
C LEU A 223 -8.75 7.11 -11.93
N ASN A 224 -9.55 8.18 -11.87
CA ASN A 224 -10.16 8.78 -13.05
C ASN A 224 -9.09 9.29 -14.02
N ASP A 225 -8.09 10.03 -13.53
CA ASP A 225 -6.98 10.52 -14.35
C ASP A 225 -6.23 9.38 -15.04
N LEU A 226 -5.99 8.25 -14.36
CA LEU A 226 -5.37 7.07 -14.95
C LEU A 226 -6.20 6.52 -16.12
N VAL A 227 -7.50 6.33 -15.90
CA VAL A 227 -8.44 5.82 -16.92
C VAL A 227 -8.54 6.78 -18.10
N ASP A 228 -8.71 8.07 -17.83
CA ASP A 228 -8.84 9.11 -18.86
C ASP A 228 -7.57 9.21 -19.70
N SER A 229 -6.40 9.19 -19.05
CA SER A 229 -5.08 9.12 -19.70
C SER A 229 -4.94 7.87 -20.58
N PHE A 230 -5.33 6.71 -20.09
CA PHE A 230 -5.24 5.45 -20.83
C PHE A 230 -6.04 5.53 -22.13
N PHE A 231 -7.29 6.00 -22.08
CA PHE A 231 -8.08 6.22 -23.31
C PHE A 231 -7.55 7.39 -24.16
N GLN A 232 -6.70 8.26 -23.62
CA GLN A 232 -6.07 9.36 -24.35
C GLN A 232 -4.78 8.99 -25.10
N THR A 233 -4.04 8.00 -24.59
CA THR A 233 -2.66 7.76 -25.03
C THR A 233 -2.40 6.32 -25.44
N SER A 234 -3.25 5.38 -25.00
CA SER A 234 -2.99 3.96 -25.22
C SER A 234 -3.08 3.58 -26.70
N PRO A 235 -2.12 2.81 -27.23
CA PRO A 235 -2.21 2.22 -28.57
C PRO A 235 -3.31 1.15 -28.66
N LEU A 236 -3.89 0.72 -27.53
CA LEU A 236 -5.07 -0.14 -27.48
C LEU A 236 -6.37 0.60 -27.91
N ARG A 237 -6.27 1.85 -28.39
CA ARG A 237 -7.28 2.63 -29.13
C ARG A 237 -7.65 1.98 -30.48
N GLY A 238 -8.26 0.81 -30.46
CA GLY A 238 -9.06 0.35 -31.59
C GLY A 238 -10.51 0.83 -31.46
N GLU A 239 -11.27 0.82 -32.56
CA GLU A 239 -12.75 0.84 -32.54
C GLU A 239 -13.31 -0.19 -31.52
N ARG A 240 -12.54 -1.25 -31.25
CA ARG A 240 -12.74 -2.39 -30.33
C ARG A 240 -13.17 -2.04 -28.89
N TYR A 241 -12.78 -0.89 -28.34
CA TYR A 241 -13.07 -0.51 -26.94
C TYR A 241 -13.71 0.88 -26.80
N THR A 242 -14.14 1.47 -27.91
CA THR A 242 -14.79 2.79 -27.95
C THR A 242 -16.09 2.86 -27.14
N MET A 243 -16.68 1.72 -26.77
CA MET A 243 -17.91 1.62 -25.98
C MET A 243 -17.71 1.54 -24.45
N ILE A 244 -16.48 1.54 -23.92
CA ILE A 244 -16.21 1.59 -22.45
C ILE A 244 -16.36 3.03 -21.90
N ARG A 245 -17.32 3.79 -22.45
CA ARG A 245 -17.70 5.12 -21.95
C ARG A 245 -18.97 5.10 -21.11
N GLN A 246 -19.76 4.04 -21.17
CA GLN A 246 -20.97 3.91 -20.36
C GLN A 246 -20.56 3.48 -18.96
N SER A 247 -20.89 4.28 -17.94
CA SER A 247 -20.60 3.97 -16.54
C SER A 247 -21.29 2.66 -16.15
N PRO A 248 -20.54 1.57 -15.88
CA PRO A 248 -21.13 0.31 -15.43
C PRO A 248 -21.78 0.50 -14.07
N ARG A 249 -22.73 -0.37 -13.72
CA ARG A 249 -23.31 -0.38 -12.36
C ARG A 249 -22.35 -1.11 -11.42
N LEU A 250 -22.14 -0.58 -10.22
CA LEU A 250 -21.25 -1.19 -9.23
C LEU A 250 -21.64 -2.63 -8.86
N SER A 251 -22.92 -2.99 -8.95
CA SER A 251 -23.41 -4.37 -8.74
C SER A 251 -22.88 -5.39 -9.76
N GLN A 252 -22.23 -4.93 -10.82
CA GLN A 252 -21.70 -5.75 -11.91
C GLN A 252 -20.17 -5.91 -11.83
N VAL A 253 -19.51 -5.26 -10.86
CA VAL A 253 -18.05 -5.33 -10.69
C VAL A 253 -17.71 -6.42 -9.67
N PRO A 254 -17.05 -7.52 -10.07
CA PRO A 254 -16.65 -8.56 -9.12
C PRO A 254 -15.67 -8.02 -8.08
N GLU A 255 -15.75 -8.53 -6.85
CA GLU A 255 -14.97 -8.03 -5.71
C GLU A 255 -13.45 -8.09 -5.92
N VAL A 256 -12.97 -9.09 -6.67
CA VAL A 256 -11.55 -9.22 -7.04
C VAL A 256 -11.01 -7.97 -7.77
N TYR A 257 -11.81 -7.30 -8.62
CA TYR A 257 -11.37 -6.10 -9.32
C TYR A 257 -11.31 -4.88 -8.39
N VAL A 258 -12.19 -4.82 -7.39
CA VAL A 258 -12.15 -3.79 -6.33
C VAL A 258 -10.88 -3.99 -5.51
N PHE A 259 -10.59 -5.23 -5.09
CA PHE A 259 -9.36 -5.56 -4.39
C PHE A 259 -8.12 -5.19 -5.21
N ASN A 260 -8.08 -5.55 -6.50
CA ASN A 260 -6.97 -5.20 -7.39
C ASN A 260 -6.78 -3.68 -7.54
N THR A 261 -7.87 -2.89 -7.49
CA THR A 261 -7.78 -1.42 -7.49
C THR A 261 -7.15 -0.87 -6.21
N GLU A 262 -7.47 -1.47 -5.05
CA GLU A 262 -6.83 -1.12 -3.78
C GLU A 262 -5.34 -1.52 -3.77
N SER A 263 -5.01 -2.71 -4.27
CA SER A 263 -3.64 -3.19 -4.44
C SER A 263 -2.84 -2.30 -5.40
N LEU A 264 -3.46 -1.80 -6.48
CA LEU A 264 -2.83 -0.86 -7.40
C LEU A 264 -2.37 0.41 -6.69
N LEU A 265 -3.19 1.00 -5.82
CA LEU A 265 -2.80 2.22 -5.09
C LEU A 265 -1.55 1.97 -4.22
N ARG A 266 -1.46 0.81 -3.58
CA ARG A 266 -0.27 0.40 -2.81
C ARG A 266 0.94 0.17 -3.72
N GLN A 267 0.76 -0.47 -4.87
CA GLN A 267 1.83 -0.66 -5.85
C GLN A 267 2.37 0.68 -6.37
N VAL A 268 1.48 1.65 -6.64
CA VAL A 268 1.88 3.01 -7.03
C VAL A 268 2.70 3.68 -5.92
N ALA A 269 2.29 3.55 -4.66
CA ALA A 269 3.08 4.06 -3.54
C ALA A 269 4.46 3.38 -3.45
N ARG A 270 4.54 2.05 -3.56
CA ARG A 270 5.81 1.31 -3.60
C ARG A 270 6.72 1.80 -4.73
N GLU A 271 6.19 1.94 -5.94
CA GLU A 271 7.01 2.13 -7.14
C GLU A 271 7.28 3.59 -7.52
N TRP A 272 6.43 4.54 -7.09
CA TRP A 272 6.49 5.93 -7.56
C TRP A 272 6.39 6.96 -6.44
N SER A 273 6.65 6.59 -5.18
CA SER A 273 6.76 7.56 -4.09
C SER A 273 8.16 7.61 -3.49
N THR A 274 8.46 8.66 -2.75
CA THR A 274 9.68 8.75 -1.94
C THR A 274 9.65 7.72 -0.82
N GLU A 275 8.48 7.53 -0.22
CA GLU A 275 8.21 6.60 0.89
C GLU A 275 8.48 5.15 0.50
N GLY A 276 8.19 4.77 -0.74
CA GLY A 276 8.52 3.45 -1.30
C GLY A 276 10.00 3.26 -1.62
N GLY A 277 10.84 4.28 -1.46
CA GLY A 277 12.25 4.27 -1.85
C GLY A 277 13.07 3.18 -1.17
N GLU A 278 12.86 2.94 0.13
CA GLU A 278 13.60 1.92 0.87
C GLU A 278 13.22 0.48 0.44
N GLU A 279 11.93 0.24 0.21
CA GLU A 279 11.45 -1.05 -0.29
C GLU A 279 11.99 -1.32 -1.71
N ARG A 280 12.05 -0.29 -2.56
CA ARG A 280 12.71 -0.40 -3.88
C ARG A 280 14.20 -0.64 -3.75
N ARG A 281 14.90 0.12 -2.92
CA ARG A 281 16.35 -0.03 -2.71
C ARG A 281 16.73 -1.46 -2.33
N THR A 282 16.00 -2.04 -1.38
CA THR A 282 16.25 -3.42 -0.92
C THR A 282 15.88 -4.50 -1.94
N SER A 283 14.87 -4.26 -2.79
CA SER A 283 14.39 -5.24 -3.77
C SER A 283 14.97 -5.10 -5.19
N PHE A 284 15.24 -3.87 -5.65
CA PHE A 284 15.67 -3.54 -7.00
C PHE A 284 17.19 -3.40 -7.12
N ASP A 285 17.88 -2.73 -6.17
CA ASP A 285 19.34 -2.55 -6.27
C ASP A 285 20.08 -3.87 -6.46
N PRO A 286 19.75 -4.98 -5.75
CA PRO A 286 20.42 -6.26 -5.98
C PRO A 286 20.26 -6.81 -7.40
N LEU A 287 19.16 -6.48 -8.08
CA LEU A 287 18.91 -6.88 -9.47
C LEU A 287 19.71 -6.00 -10.44
N LEU A 288 19.74 -4.69 -10.16
CA LEU A 288 20.44 -3.69 -10.96
C LEU A 288 21.96 -3.88 -10.88
N ASP A 289 22.50 -4.09 -9.69
CA ASP A 289 23.92 -4.39 -9.45
C ASP A 289 24.33 -5.69 -10.18
N ALA A 290 23.46 -6.71 -10.17
CA ALA A 290 23.71 -7.95 -10.88
C ALA A 290 23.67 -7.76 -12.42
N LEU A 291 22.79 -6.90 -12.95
CA LEU A 291 22.81 -6.54 -14.37
C LEU A 291 24.14 -5.89 -14.75
N GLU A 292 24.57 -4.87 -14.01
CA GLU A 292 25.82 -4.15 -14.30
C GLU A 292 27.04 -5.09 -14.21
N LYS A 293 27.04 -6.00 -13.24
CA LYS A 293 28.13 -6.96 -13.04
C LYS A 293 28.18 -8.06 -14.10
N PHE A 294 27.05 -8.66 -14.45
CA PHE A 294 26.99 -9.86 -15.29
C PHE A 294 26.57 -9.60 -16.74
N LEU A 295 26.04 -8.41 -17.02
CA LEU A 295 25.68 -7.93 -18.36
C LEU A 295 26.07 -6.44 -18.51
N PRO A 296 27.36 -6.08 -18.42
CA PRO A 296 27.78 -4.68 -18.49
C PRO A 296 27.43 -4.05 -19.85
N CYS A 297 26.90 -2.82 -19.81
CA CYS A 297 26.82 -1.96 -20.98
C CYS A 297 28.24 -1.64 -21.44
N LYS A 298 28.65 -2.09 -22.63
CA LYS A 298 29.99 -1.81 -23.16
C LYS A 298 30.08 -0.35 -23.60
N ASP A 299 30.89 0.45 -22.92
CA ASP A 299 31.31 1.76 -23.41
C ASP A 299 32.36 1.59 -24.51
N ASN A 300 32.12 2.16 -25.68
CA ASN A 300 33.03 2.13 -26.82
C ASN A 300 34.18 3.16 -26.69
N ASP A 301 34.72 3.40 -25.51
CA ASP A 301 35.75 4.42 -25.30
C ASP A 301 37.05 3.83 -24.73
N SER A 302 37.91 3.33 -25.64
CA SER A 302 39.36 3.30 -25.39
C SER A 302 40.24 3.37 -26.64
N HIS A 303 39.70 3.48 -27.86
CA HIS A 303 40.54 3.66 -29.05
C HIS A 303 39.92 4.70 -29.99
N GLY A 304 40.47 5.91 -29.94
CA GLY A 304 40.00 7.05 -30.72
C GLY A 304 40.04 6.77 -32.22
N HIS A 305 38.89 6.45 -32.82
CA HIS A 305 38.70 6.48 -34.26
C HIS A 305 37.26 6.89 -34.60
N THR A 306 37.14 8.01 -35.30
CA THR A 306 36.06 8.43 -36.22
C THR A 306 34.61 8.09 -35.86
N ARG A 307 33.80 9.15 -35.70
CA ARG A 307 32.33 9.25 -35.46
C ARG A 307 31.37 8.36 -36.29
N GLN A 308 31.82 7.37 -37.07
CA GLN A 308 31.01 6.60 -38.00
C GLN A 308 30.75 5.12 -37.64
N HIS A 309 31.02 4.67 -36.40
CA HIS A 309 30.68 3.30 -35.96
C HIS A 309 30.04 3.22 -34.54
N ARG A 310 29.01 4.05 -34.26
CA ARG A 310 28.25 4.09 -32.98
C ARG A 310 27.17 3.00 -32.82
N THR A 311 27.44 1.74 -33.18
CA THR A 311 26.43 0.67 -32.97
C THR A 311 27.05 -0.61 -32.41
N ALA A 312 27.63 -0.55 -31.20
CA ALA A 312 27.49 -1.68 -30.30
C ALA A 312 26.04 -1.60 -29.76
N SER A 313 25.20 -2.57 -30.12
CA SER A 313 23.79 -2.60 -29.69
C SER A 313 23.72 -2.61 -28.15
N ARG A 314 22.89 -1.73 -27.57
CA ARG A 314 22.57 -1.78 -26.13
C ARG A 314 22.06 -3.19 -25.78
N PRO A 315 22.47 -3.80 -24.65
CA PRO A 315 21.95 -5.10 -24.26
C PRO A 315 20.44 -5.04 -24.03
N ARG A 316 19.72 -6.06 -24.52
CA ARG A 316 18.26 -6.15 -24.44
C ARG A 316 17.84 -6.92 -23.20
N VAL A 317 17.11 -6.25 -22.32
CA VAL A 317 16.60 -6.79 -21.06
C VAL A 317 15.08 -6.87 -21.10
N LEU A 318 14.52 -8.04 -20.76
CA LEU A 318 13.09 -8.22 -20.56
C LEU A 318 12.76 -8.27 -19.08
N VAL A 319 11.69 -7.59 -18.68
CA VAL A 319 11.15 -7.63 -17.32
C VAL A 319 9.68 -8.11 -17.38
N PRO A 320 9.44 -9.41 -17.18
CA PRO A 320 8.07 -9.96 -17.05
C PRO A 320 7.42 -9.54 -15.73
N GLY A 321 6.10 -9.32 -15.74
CA GLY A 321 5.34 -8.91 -14.56
C GLY A 321 5.89 -7.62 -13.94
N CYS A 322 6.10 -6.61 -14.76
CA CYS A 322 6.81 -5.41 -14.37
C CYS A 322 6.01 -4.43 -13.49
N GLY A 323 4.75 -4.76 -13.15
CA GLY A 323 3.92 -3.93 -12.29
C GLY A 323 3.64 -2.57 -12.93
N THR A 324 3.91 -1.49 -12.20
CA THR A 324 3.73 -0.13 -12.73
C THR A 324 4.96 0.41 -13.46
N GLY A 325 6.00 -0.41 -13.62
CA GLY A 325 7.11 -0.20 -14.55
C GLY A 325 8.33 0.55 -13.97
N ARG A 326 8.44 0.72 -12.65
CA ARG A 326 9.60 1.40 -12.04
C ARG A 326 10.92 0.67 -12.27
N LEU A 327 10.97 -0.65 -12.04
CA LEU A 327 12.18 -1.45 -12.25
C LEU A 327 12.68 -1.40 -13.72
N PRO A 328 11.84 -1.64 -14.75
CA PRO A 328 12.23 -1.44 -16.14
C PRO A 328 12.77 -0.03 -16.45
N PHE A 329 12.19 1.00 -15.84
CA PHE A 329 12.67 2.37 -15.99
C PHE A 329 14.09 2.54 -15.43
N GLU A 330 14.36 2.04 -14.23
CA GLU A 330 15.69 2.11 -13.62
C GLU A 330 16.75 1.25 -14.35
N ILE A 331 16.32 0.16 -14.97
CA ILE A 331 17.15 -0.63 -15.89
C ILE A 331 17.46 0.20 -17.14
N ALA A 332 16.46 0.83 -17.77
CA ALA A 332 16.70 1.66 -18.95
C ALA A 332 17.61 2.87 -18.65
N GLN A 333 17.54 3.45 -17.45
CA GLN A 333 18.43 4.52 -17.00
C GLN A 333 19.91 4.10 -16.93
N ARG A 334 20.19 2.80 -16.77
CA ARG A 334 21.55 2.24 -16.79
C ARG A 334 22.07 1.91 -18.20
N GLY A 335 21.39 2.40 -19.24
CA GLY A 335 21.82 2.27 -20.63
C GLY A 335 21.34 1.00 -21.35
N TYR A 336 20.53 0.18 -20.69
CA TYR A 336 19.92 -1.00 -21.30
C TYR A 336 18.77 -0.64 -22.25
N TRP A 337 18.51 -1.51 -23.21
CA TRP A 337 17.24 -1.51 -23.94
C TRP A 337 16.28 -2.43 -23.18
N CYS A 338 15.25 -1.87 -22.56
CA CYS A 338 14.36 -2.61 -21.68
C CYS A 338 12.97 -2.78 -22.30
N GLU A 339 12.42 -4.00 -22.27
CA GLU A 339 10.99 -4.22 -22.52
C GLU A 339 10.31 -4.57 -21.19
N ALA A 340 9.28 -3.81 -20.86
CA ALA A 340 8.45 -3.96 -19.68
C ALA A 340 7.18 -4.72 -20.08
N ASN A 341 6.98 -5.92 -19.55
CA ASN A 341 5.81 -6.74 -19.84
C ASN A 341 4.86 -6.81 -18.65
N GLU A 342 3.57 -6.58 -18.89
CA GLU A 342 2.52 -6.66 -17.89
C GLU A 342 1.22 -7.19 -18.49
N ALA A 343 0.52 -8.05 -17.76
CA ALA A 343 -0.71 -8.71 -18.19
C ALA A 343 -1.95 -8.12 -17.50
N SER A 344 -1.80 -7.56 -16.30
CA SER A 344 -2.90 -6.92 -15.56
C SER A 344 -3.26 -5.57 -16.18
N TYR A 345 -4.52 -5.39 -16.55
CA TYR A 345 -5.01 -4.07 -16.97
C TYR A 345 -4.86 -3.02 -15.86
N HIS A 346 -5.01 -3.37 -14.57
CA HIS A 346 -4.84 -2.40 -13.47
C HIS A 346 -3.43 -1.81 -13.47
N MET A 347 -2.43 -2.69 -13.52
CA MET A 347 -1.03 -2.29 -13.52
C MET A 347 -0.67 -1.57 -14.82
N PHE A 348 -1.11 -2.09 -15.97
CA PHE A 348 -0.80 -1.51 -17.27
C PHE A 348 -1.41 -0.11 -17.49
N VAL A 349 -2.61 0.15 -16.96
CA VAL A 349 -3.24 1.48 -16.99
C VAL A 349 -2.39 2.51 -16.23
N ALA A 350 -1.88 2.16 -15.03
CA ALA A 350 -1.00 3.03 -14.26
C ALA A 350 0.39 3.18 -14.90
N LEU A 351 0.97 2.08 -15.37
CA LEU A 351 2.22 2.07 -16.13
C LEU A 351 2.09 3.03 -17.33
N ASN A 352 1.05 2.92 -18.14
CA ASN A 352 0.83 3.83 -19.26
C ASN A 352 0.72 5.29 -18.79
N PHE A 353 0.04 5.58 -17.68
CA PHE A 353 -0.04 6.95 -17.15
C PHE A 353 1.32 7.55 -16.81
N PHE A 354 2.16 6.85 -16.04
CA PHE A 354 3.49 7.36 -15.65
C PHE A 354 4.40 7.56 -16.87
N PHE A 355 4.38 6.61 -17.80
CA PHE A 355 5.23 6.67 -18.99
C PHE A 355 4.70 7.54 -20.12
N ASN A 356 3.39 7.82 -20.22
CA ASN A 356 2.74 8.50 -21.37
C ASN A 356 1.96 9.79 -21.03
N THR A 357 1.62 10.08 -19.77
CA THR A 357 0.84 11.28 -19.42
C THR A 357 1.38 12.12 -18.27
N CYS A 358 1.95 11.53 -17.21
CA CYS A 358 2.44 12.30 -16.07
C CYS A 358 3.59 13.24 -16.48
N ALA A 359 3.49 14.52 -16.11
CA ALA A 359 4.42 15.56 -16.55
C ALA A 359 5.30 16.12 -15.43
N GLU A 360 4.84 16.07 -14.18
CA GLU A 360 5.49 16.74 -13.06
C GLU A 360 5.63 15.80 -11.84
N PRO A 361 6.81 15.75 -11.21
CA PRO A 361 7.00 15.05 -9.94
C PRO A 361 6.05 15.58 -8.86
N HIS A 362 5.62 14.70 -7.95
CA HIS A 362 4.76 14.99 -6.80
C HIS A 362 3.42 15.68 -7.14
N SER A 363 2.99 15.61 -8.41
CA SER A 363 1.78 16.28 -8.91
C SER A 363 0.47 15.62 -8.48
N LYS A 364 0.51 14.38 -7.97
CA LYS A 364 -0.66 13.64 -7.49
C LYS A 364 -0.46 13.23 -6.03
N ILE A 365 -1.51 13.36 -5.23
CA ILE A 365 -1.53 12.88 -3.84
C ILE A 365 -2.53 11.73 -3.76
N ILE A 366 -2.04 10.56 -3.33
CA ILE A 366 -2.83 9.34 -3.15
C ILE A 366 -2.86 8.93 -1.68
N PHE A 367 -3.83 8.10 -1.32
CA PHE A 367 -4.07 7.62 0.04
C PHE A 367 -4.23 6.09 0.02
N PRO A 368 -3.16 5.32 -0.22
CA PRO A 368 -3.25 3.88 -0.51
C PRO A 368 -3.79 3.04 0.65
N TYR A 369 -3.69 3.56 1.88
CA TYR A 369 -4.09 2.84 3.10
C TYR A 369 -5.42 3.31 3.69
N CYS A 370 -6.16 4.24 3.06
CA CYS A 370 -7.31 4.92 3.67
C CYS A 370 -8.47 4.02 4.10
N LEU A 371 -8.58 2.82 3.50
CA LEU A 371 -9.60 1.83 3.87
C LEU A 371 -9.12 0.81 4.90
N GLY A 372 -7.84 0.86 5.31
CA GLY A 372 -7.28 0.07 6.39
C GLY A 372 -7.59 0.70 7.74
N ALA A 373 -8.32 -0.02 8.61
CA ALA A 373 -8.64 0.43 9.96
C ALA A 373 -7.90 -0.37 11.06
N SER A 374 -7.30 -1.51 10.70
CA SER A 374 -6.59 -2.39 11.63
C SER A 374 -5.10 -2.04 11.72
N ASN A 375 -4.46 -2.41 12.84
CA ASN A 375 -3.01 -2.33 13.04
C ASN A 375 -2.43 -0.92 12.88
N ARG A 376 -3.00 0.05 13.58
CA ARG A 376 -2.57 1.46 13.49
C ARG A 376 -2.13 1.98 14.84
N ALA A 377 -1.01 2.68 14.87
CA ALA A 377 -0.54 3.37 16.07
C ALA A 377 -1.34 4.68 16.29
N HIS A 378 -1.66 5.39 15.20
CA HIS A 378 -2.30 6.69 15.26
C HIS A 378 -3.50 6.83 14.31
N ALA A 379 -4.38 7.75 14.66
CA ALA A 379 -5.63 8.04 13.94
C ALA A 379 -5.42 8.71 12.57
N ALA A 380 -4.21 9.20 12.26
CA ALA A 380 -3.89 9.80 10.98
C ALA A 380 -3.21 8.83 10.00
N ASP A 381 -2.60 7.74 10.46
CA ASP A 381 -1.73 6.86 9.66
C ASP A 381 -2.35 6.41 8.33
N ASN A 382 -3.60 5.95 8.38
CA ASN A 382 -4.26 5.41 7.19
C ASN A 382 -4.69 6.49 6.18
N VAL A 383 -4.82 7.75 6.62
CA VAL A 383 -5.21 8.90 5.79
C VAL A 383 -4.03 9.82 5.51
N GLN A 384 -2.80 9.34 5.71
CA GLN A 384 -1.61 10.03 5.26
C GLN A 384 -1.58 10.05 3.72
N GLY A 385 -1.43 11.26 3.16
CA GLY A 385 -1.28 11.45 1.73
C GLY A 385 0.15 11.18 1.30
N ILE A 386 0.31 10.47 0.17
CA ILE A 386 1.60 10.14 -0.44
C ILE A 386 1.67 10.81 -1.81
N ALA A 387 2.73 11.57 -2.05
CA ALA A 387 2.92 12.32 -3.28
C ALA A 387 3.62 11.47 -4.36
N VAL A 388 3.02 11.38 -5.54
CA VAL A 388 3.50 10.58 -6.67
C VAL A 388 3.38 11.35 -8.00
N PRO A 389 4.23 11.04 -9.01
CA PRO A 389 5.43 10.24 -8.89
C PRO A 389 6.59 11.02 -8.24
N ASP A 390 7.51 10.35 -7.53
CA ASP A 390 8.78 10.93 -7.07
C ASP A 390 9.71 11.29 -8.25
N ILE A 391 9.58 10.57 -9.36
CA ILE A 391 10.34 10.81 -10.59
C ILE A 391 9.46 10.59 -11.83
N VAL A 392 9.58 11.47 -12.83
CA VAL A 392 8.83 11.34 -14.10
C VAL A 392 9.73 10.77 -15.19
N PRO A 393 9.46 9.57 -15.74
CA PRO A 393 10.35 8.91 -16.69
C PRO A 393 10.75 9.75 -17.89
N ARG A 394 9.79 10.47 -18.47
CA ARG A 394 10.00 11.34 -19.64
C ARG A 394 11.01 12.47 -19.42
N LEU A 395 11.15 12.96 -18.19
CA LEU A 395 12.00 14.11 -17.89
C LEU A 395 13.47 13.72 -17.75
N VAL A 396 13.76 12.44 -17.54
CA VAL A 396 15.09 11.95 -17.14
C VAL A 396 15.60 10.77 -17.97
N SER A 397 14.77 10.18 -18.84
CA SER A 397 15.14 8.97 -19.58
C SER A 397 15.89 9.29 -20.87
N GLU A 398 17.19 8.99 -20.90
CA GLU A 398 17.95 8.69 -22.13
C GLU A 398 17.91 7.20 -22.53
N GLY A 399 17.29 6.39 -21.66
CA GLY A 399 17.10 4.95 -21.83
C GLY A 399 16.02 4.60 -22.86
N HIS A 400 16.14 3.41 -23.45
CA HIS A 400 15.11 2.90 -24.37
C HIS A 400 14.23 1.90 -23.63
N ILE A 401 12.99 2.29 -23.35
CA ILE A 401 11.98 1.42 -22.76
C ILE A 401 10.83 1.19 -23.73
N GLN A 402 10.38 -0.06 -23.85
CA GLN A 402 9.17 -0.43 -24.56
C GLN A 402 8.17 -1.06 -23.60
N LEU A 403 6.90 -0.69 -23.75
CA LEU A 403 5.81 -1.18 -22.91
C LEU A 403 5.04 -2.25 -23.70
N ARG A 404 4.89 -3.45 -23.14
CA ARG A 404 4.20 -4.55 -23.80
C ARG A 404 3.11 -5.14 -22.90
N PHE A 405 1.86 -4.95 -23.33
CA PHE A 405 0.71 -5.58 -22.71
C PHE A 405 0.53 -7.03 -23.20
N GLY A 406 0.20 -7.94 -22.28
CA GLY A 406 -0.17 -9.32 -22.57
C GLY A 406 0.44 -10.33 -21.61
N ASP A 407 -0.14 -11.53 -21.56
CA ASP A 407 0.40 -12.64 -20.78
C ASP A 407 1.82 -13.01 -21.24
N PHE A 408 2.70 -13.30 -20.28
CA PHE A 408 4.10 -13.61 -20.57
C PHE A 408 4.24 -14.84 -21.47
N PHE A 409 3.43 -15.88 -21.28
CA PHE A 409 3.50 -17.06 -22.13
C PHE A 409 2.93 -16.78 -23.52
N GLU A 410 1.78 -16.13 -23.62
CA GLU A 410 1.17 -15.80 -24.92
C GLU A 410 2.11 -14.96 -25.79
N VAL A 411 2.79 -13.99 -25.18
CA VAL A 411 3.67 -13.07 -25.90
C VAL A 411 5.01 -13.72 -26.28
N TYR A 412 5.62 -14.51 -25.38
CA TYR A 412 7.02 -14.90 -25.51
C TYR A 412 7.26 -16.40 -25.78
N SER A 413 6.23 -17.25 -25.77
CA SER A 413 6.41 -18.71 -25.95
C SER A 413 7.03 -19.11 -27.28
N ASP A 414 6.90 -18.28 -28.32
CA ASP A 414 7.48 -18.51 -29.66
C ASP A 414 8.74 -17.70 -29.94
N HIS A 415 9.09 -16.77 -29.05
CA HIS A 415 10.32 -15.99 -29.17
C HIS A 415 11.54 -16.85 -28.83
N ARG A 416 12.62 -16.72 -29.62
CA ARG A 416 13.86 -17.48 -29.42
C ARG A 416 15.05 -16.54 -29.48
N CYS A 417 15.98 -16.70 -28.53
CA CYS A 417 17.33 -16.10 -28.57
C CYS A 417 17.37 -14.58 -28.82
N GLY A 418 16.33 -13.85 -28.40
CA GLY A 418 16.16 -12.43 -28.69
C GLY A 418 16.65 -11.48 -27.59
N TRP A 419 17.06 -12.02 -26.44
CA TRP A 419 17.31 -11.28 -25.22
C TRP A 419 18.69 -11.59 -24.63
N ASP A 420 19.33 -10.55 -24.09
CA ASP A 420 20.61 -10.64 -23.39
C ASP A 420 20.41 -10.79 -21.88
N GLY A 421 19.30 -10.29 -21.34
CA GLY A 421 18.93 -10.41 -19.94
C GLY A 421 17.42 -10.63 -19.76
N VAL A 422 17.06 -11.43 -18.75
CA VAL A 422 15.71 -11.48 -18.19
C VAL A 422 15.81 -11.16 -16.70
N VAL A 423 14.97 -10.24 -16.21
CA VAL A 423 14.90 -9.88 -14.79
C VAL A 423 13.50 -10.13 -14.27
N THR A 424 13.38 -10.96 -13.23
CA THR A 424 12.10 -11.30 -12.60
C THR A 424 12.11 -10.91 -11.12
N CYS A 425 11.19 -10.05 -10.70
CA CYS A 425 11.05 -9.57 -9.32
C CYS A 425 9.63 -9.86 -8.83
N PHE A 426 9.46 -10.75 -7.83
CA PHE A 426 8.13 -11.19 -7.35
C PHE A 426 7.20 -11.70 -8.47
N PHE A 427 7.77 -12.44 -9.43
CA PHE A 427 7.04 -12.85 -10.64
C PHE A 427 6.85 -14.37 -10.78
N LEU A 428 7.82 -15.18 -10.36
CA LEU A 428 7.79 -16.63 -10.63
C LEU A 428 6.53 -17.30 -10.09
N ASP A 429 6.15 -16.96 -8.86
CA ASP A 429 4.98 -17.43 -8.15
C ASP A 429 3.66 -16.79 -8.61
N ALA A 430 3.73 -15.74 -9.44
CA ALA A 430 2.60 -15.19 -10.16
C ALA A 430 2.30 -15.92 -11.48
N THR A 431 3.07 -16.96 -11.83
CA THR A 431 2.82 -17.77 -13.04
C THR A 431 2.01 -19.03 -12.73
N ARG A 432 1.20 -19.50 -13.71
CA ARG A 432 0.48 -20.78 -13.62
C ARG A 432 1.42 -21.99 -13.58
N SER A 433 2.61 -21.86 -14.18
CA SER A 433 3.61 -22.93 -14.22
C SER A 433 5.01 -22.35 -14.18
N VAL A 434 5.67 -22.50 -13.03
CA VAL A 434 7.07 -22.10 -12.84
C VAL A 434 7.99 -22.87 -13.80
N LEU A 435 7.71 -24.15 -14.08
CA LEU A 435 8.47 -24.93 -15.06
C LEU A 435 8.34 -24.34 -16.47
N LYS A 436 7.12 -24.00 -16.91
CA LYS A 436 6.90 -23.32 -18.19
C LYS A 436 7.61 -21.95 -18.22
N CYS A 437 7.65 -21.24 -17.09
CA CYS A 437 8.41 -19.99 -16.98
C CYS A 437 9.90 -20.22 -17.20
N ILE A 438 10.49 -21.22 -16.54
CA ILE A 438 11.90 -21.60 -16.71
C ILE A 438 12.18 -21.95 -18.18
N ASP A 439 11.33 -22.78 -18.80
CA ASP A 439 11.46 -23.16 -20.21
C ASP A 439 11.42 -21.95 -21.16
N THR A 440 10.50 -21.02 -20.92
CA THR A 440 10.37 -19.81 -21.73
C THR A 440 11.61 -18.93 -21.56
N VAL A 441 12.08 -18.69 -20.34
CA VAL A 441 13.30 -17.91 -20.09
C VAL A 441 14.53 -18.58 -20.72
N MET A 442 14.64 -19.90 -20.66
CA MET A 442 15.69 -20.67 -21.35
C MET A 442 15.69 -20.49 -22.87
N LYS A 443 14.51 -20.37 -23.48
CA LYS A 443 14.33 -20.16 -24.93
C LYS A 443 14.61 -18.71 -25.33
N LEU A 444 14.28 -17.76 -24.46
CA LEU A 444 14.49 -16.33 -24.70
C LEU A 444 15.98 -15.95 -24.70
N LEU A 445 16.77 -16.60 -23.85
CA LEU A 445 18.20 -16.32 -23.66
C LEU A 445 19.07 -17.27 -24.50
N ARG A 446 19.99 -16.72 -25.31
CA ARG A 446 21.00 -17.51 -26.04
C ARG A 446 22.29 -17.69 -25.23
N GLN A 447 22.91 -16.59 -24.84
CA GLN A 447 24.11 -16.51 -23.98
C GLN A 447 23.93 -15.33 -22.99
N GLY A 448 22.76 -15.26 -22.38
CA GLY A 448 22.37 -14.15 -21.52
C GLY A 448 22.28 -14.51 -20.05
N VAL A 449 21.86 -13.52 -19.25
CA VAL A 449 21.69 -13.64 -17.80
C VAL A 449 20.21 -13.69 -17.43
N TRP A 450 19.86 -14.54 -16.47
CA TRP A 450 18.60 -14.47 -15.76
C TRP A 450 18.87 -14.09 -14.31
N ILE A 451 18.29 -12.96 -13.88
CA ILE A 451 18.38 -12.45 -12.51
C ILE A 451 16.99 -12.52 -11.90
N CYS A 452 16.87 -13.15 -10.74
CA CYS A 452 15.58 -13.39 -10.12
C CYS A 452 15.62 -13.08 -8.63
N VAL A 453 14.55 -12.45 -8.13
CA VAL A 453 14.26 -12.38 -6.70
C VAL A 453 12.76 -12.54 -6.46
N GLY A 454 12.37 -13.34 -5.48
CA GLY A 454 10.97 -13.45 -5.08
C GLY A 454 10.71 -14.56 -4.06
N PRO A 455 9.49 -14.62 -3.51
CA PRO A 455 9.03 -15.74 -2.70
C PRO A 455 8.51 -16.88 -3.59
N ALA A 456 7.87 -17.87 -2.96
CA ALA A 456 7.11 -18.93 -3.63
C ALA A 456 5.65 -18.91 -3.13
N LEU A 457 5.01 -17.75 -3.18
CA LEU A 457 3.60 -17.56 -2.79
C LEU A 457 2.72 -17.73 -4.02
N TYR A 458 2.40 -18.98 -4.36
CA TYR A 458 1.71 -19.33 -5.61
C TYR A 458 0.33 -18.68 -5.73
N HIS A 459 0.20 -17.71 -6.64
CA HIS A 459 -1.01 -16.89 -6.80
C HIS A 459 -2.25 -17.72 -7.17
N PHE A 460 -2.06 -18.79 -7.93
CA PHE A 460 -3.15 -19.65 -8.40
C PHE A 460 -3.19 -21.00 -7.67
N ALA A 461 -2.60 -21.12 -6.48
CA ALA A 461 -2.59 -22.37 -5.71
C ALA A 461 -4.01 -22.93 -5.47
N ASP A 462 -4.95 -22.04 -5.13
CA ASP A 462 -6.33 -22.37 -4.79
C ASP A 462 -7.33 -22.08 -5.92
N ASP A 463 -6.86 -21.89 -7.16
CA ASP A 463 -7.76 -21.73 -8.30
C ASP A 463 -8.47 -23.07 -8.58
N PRO A 464 -9.81 -23.15 -8.44
CA PRO A 464 -10.54 -24.41 -8.56
C PRO A 464 -10.61 -24.92 -10.01
N THR A 465 -10.27 -24.07 -11.00
CA THR A 465 -10.39 -24.38 -12.42
C THR A 465 -9.05 -24.68 -13.08
N ASP A 466 -7.98 -24.01 -12.65
CA ASP A 466 -6.64 -24.14 -13.24
C ASP A 466 -5.54 -23.89 -12.20
N PRO A 467 -5.32 -24.82 -11.25
CA PRO A 467 -4.39 -24.60 -10.15
C PRO A 467 -2.93 -24.50 -10.64
N ALA A 468 -2.15 -23.61 -10.03
CA ALA A 468 -0.72 -23.51 -10.33
C ALA A 468 0.06 -24.75 -9.83
N LEU A 469 1.08 -25.14 -10.59
CA LEU A 469 2.07 -26.11 -10.10
C LEU A 469 2.91 -25.50 -8.98
N GLN A 470 2.81 -26.07 -7.78
CA GLN A 470 3.52 -25.61 -6.58
C GLN A 470 4.79 -26.42 -6.37
N LEU A 471 5.95 -25.76 -6.46
CA LEU A 471 7.28 -26.34 -6.22
C LEU A 471 7.99 -25.63 -5.07
N ALA A 472 8.76 -26.38 -4.29
CA ALA A 472 9.71 -25.84 -3.33
C ALA A 472 10.94 -25.24 -4.04
N TRP A 473 11.66 -24.34 -3.37
CA TRP A 473 12.78 -23.61 -3.99
C TRP A 473 13.94 -24.52 -4.41
N ASP A 474 14.19 -25.63 -3.74
CA ASP A 474 15.18 -26.63 -4.16
C ASP A 474 14.79 -27.31 -5.48
N GLU A 475 13.52 -27.64 -5.68
CA GLU A 475 12.98 -28.18 -6.94
C GLU A 475 13.04 -27.16 -8.08
N ILE A 476 12.68 -25.90 -7.80
CA ILE A 476 12.81 -24.78 -8.75
C ILE A 476 14.27 -24.64 -9.17
N LEU A 477 15.21 -24.57 -8.23
CA LEU A 477 16.63 -24.40 -8.53
C LEU A 477 17.23 -25.61 -9.23
N ALA A 478 16.79 -26.83 -8.91
CA ALA A 478 17.19 -28.03 -9.64
C ALA A 478 16.80 -27.92 -11.12
N SER A 479 15.58 -27.45 -11.40
CA SER A 479 15.09 -27.20 -12.75
C SER A 479 15.86 -26.08 -13.46
N VAL A 480 16.11 -24.95 -12.78
CA VAL A 480 16.93 -23.85 -13.31
C VAL A 480 18.35 -24.31 -13.67
N LYS A 481 18.97 -25.14 -12.83
CA LYS A 481 20.35 -25.64 -13.01
C LYS A 481 20.52 -26.54 -14.25
N VAL A 482 19.43 -27.02 -14.85
CA VAL A 482 19.47 -27.74 -16.14
C VAL A 482 19.92 -26.81 -17.27
N GLY A 483 19.33 -25.61 -17.36
CA GLY A 483 19.60 -24.64 -18.42
C GLY A 483 20.62 -23.55 -18.07
N PHE A 484 20.88 -23.35 -16.78
CA PHE A 484 21.69 -22.24 -16.28
C PHE A 484 22.85 -22.72 -15.39
N LYS A 485 23.93 -21.95 -15.40
CA LYS A 485 24.96 -21.99 -14.37
C LYS A 485 24.67 -20.88 -13.36
N LEU A 486 24.28 -21.24 -12.15
CA LEU A 486 24.10 -20.26 -11.08
C LEU A 486 25.46 -19.75 -10.63
N VAL A 487 25.63 -18.43 -10.64
CA VAL A 487 26.86 -17.74 -10.21
C VAL A 487 26.68 -16.98 -8.90
N GLU A 488 25.44 -16.66 -8.56
CA GLU A 488 25.06 -16.16 -7.23
C GLU A 488 23.75 -16.80 -6.79
N GLU A 489 23.63 -17.06 -5.49
CA GLU A 489 22.44 -17.62 -4.86
C GLU A 489 22.43 -17.19 -3.38
N ARG A 490 21.34 -16.59 -2.90
CA ARG A 490 21.18 -16.24 -1.47
C ARG A 490 19.73 -16.12 -1.07
N TRP A 491 19.46 -16.26 0.22
CA TRP A 491 18.19 -15.87 0.82
C TRP A 491 18.26 -14.41 1.26
N THR A 492 17.19 -13.66 1.08
CA THR A 492 17.05 -12.26 1.51
C THR A 492 15.65 -12.01 2.04
N ASN A 493 15.51 -11.10 3.00
CA ASN A 493 14.20 -10.69 3.50
C ASN A 493 13.78 -9.40 2.79
N LEU A 494 12.59 -9.39 2.23
CA LEU A 494 12.05 -8.25 1.48
C LEU A 494 10.61 -7.97 1.90
N GLU A 495 10.21 -6.71 1.80
CA GLU A 495 8.83 -6.28 1.98
C GLU A 495 8.11 -6.20 0.62
N TYR A 496 6.78 -6.15 0.65
CA TYR A 496 6.00 -6.00 -0.57
C TYR A 496 4.76 -5.12 -0.39
N ALA A 497 4.82 -3.92 -0.96
CA ALA A 497 3.78 -2.89 -0.93
C ALA A 497 3.27 -2.67 0.51
N SER A 498 4.20 -2.66 1.46
CA SER A 498 3.95 -2.60 2.89
C SER A 498 3.52 -1.19 3.31
N ASP A 499 2.75 -1.09 4.39
CA ASP A 499 2.49 0.18 5.07
C ASP A 499 3.50 0.31 6.21
N SER A 500 4.48 1.22 6.08
CA SER A 500 5.53 1.41 7.09
C SER A 500 5.00 1.90 8.43
N ASN A 501 3.79 2.47 8.47
CA ASN A 501 3.14 2.90 9.71
C ASN A 501 2.25 1.82 10.34
N SER A 502 2.03 0.69 9.65
CA SER A 502 1.23 -0.40 10.18
C SER A 502 1.96 -1.09 11.34
N LEU A 503 1.22 -1.39 12.41
CA LEU A 503 1.72 -2.23 13.52
C LEU A 503 1.94 -3.69 13.08
N LEU A 504 1.31 -4.11 11.99
CA LEU A 504 1.55 -5.39 11.34
C LEU A 504 2.48 -5.19 10.14
N GLN A 505 3.66 -5.79 10.21
CA GLN A 505 4.63 -5.82 9.11
C GLN A 505 4.69 -7.21 8.51
N THR A 506 4.75 -7.29 7.18
CA THR A 506 4.86 -8.56 6.44
C THR A 506 6.18 -8.56 5.68
N THR A 507 7.04 -9.54 6.02
CA THR A 507 8.33 -9.74 5.35
C THR A 507 8.35 -11.10 4.67
N TYR A 508 8.80 -11.13 3.43
CA TYR A 508 8.98 -12.33 2.62
C TYR A 508 10.44 -12.75 2.65
N ARG A 509 10.70 -14.01 2.98
CA ARG A 509 12.03 -14.61 2.81
C ARG A 509 12.19 -15.08 1.37
N CYS A 510 12.69 -14.18 0.54
CA CYS A 510 12.84 -14.36 -0.90
C CYS A 510 14.15 -15.08 -1.25
N LYS A 511 14.12 -15.84 -2.35
CA LYS A 511 15.31 -16.40 -2.97
C LYS A 511 15.80 -15.46 -4.07
N PHE A 512 17.05 -15.05 -3.97
CA PHE A 512 17.78 -14.33 -5.02
C PHE A 512 18.72 -15.29 -5.74
N PHE A 513 18.78 -15.23 -7.07
CA PHE A 513 19.84 -15.89 -7.84
C PHE A 513 20.20 -15.14 -9.12
N VAL A 514 21.41 -15.42 -9.61
CA VAL A 514 21.88 -15.05 -10.95
C VAL A 514 22.27 -16.32 -11.69
N GLY A 515 21.60 -16.59 -12.82
CA GLY A 515 21.87 -17.71 -13.71
C GLY A 515 22.40 -17.27 -15.06
N ILE A 516 23.56 -17.80 -15.47
CA ILE A 516 24.13 -17.60 -16.82
C ILE A 516 23.67 -18.75 -17.72
N ARG A 517 23.08 -18.43 -18.87
CA ARG A 517 22.60 -19.44 -19.82
C ARG A 517 23.78 -20.29 -20.34
N ARG A 518 23.64 -21.62 -20.25
CA ARG A 518 24.62 -22.59 -20.78
C ARG A 518 24.53 -22.79 -22.28
#